data_AF-A0A7C3IG26-F1
#
_entry.id   AF-A0A7C3IG26-F1
#
_cell.length_a   1.000
_cell.length_b   1.000
_cell.length_c   1.000
_cell.angle_alpha   90.00
_cell.angle_beta   90.00
_cell.angle_gamma   90.00
#
_symmetry.space_group_name_H-M   'P 1'
#
loop_
_entity.id
_entity.type
_entity.pdbx_description
1 polymer ?
#
loop_
_entity_poly.entity_id
_entity_poly.type
_entity_poly.pdbx_seq_one_letter_code
_entity_poly.pdbx_strand_id
1 'polypeptide(L)'
;MKKIICVLTFIFVIFILSFQHSSAIDCPQGFTDAYVDFTYGNCNITIHYCHGRGPDGIWMVQIVDIIIAWDPQCFANLSINAAFMNICMEQVRIHFQNNGGPFPPCPVYSYTTIFKYAKCWAVKNVPPILGQGGYMELVDCGYEGGCLYRYKLCTDYSDPLKPENKMELVDYLEIPSSTCTGEMPEMPPPGETWFTEWTTICYGITCYFDIE
;
A
#
# COMPACT_ATOMS: atom_id res chain seq x y z
N MET A 1 19.64 46.48 6.14
CA MET A 1 19.19 45.44 7.09
C MET A 1 17.79 44.89 6.78
N LYS A 2 16.73 45.72 6.61
CA LYS A 2 15.37 45.23 6.29
C LYS A 2 15.27 44.31 5.05
N LYS A 3 16.04 44.59 3.99
CA LYS A 3 16.06 43.78 2.76
C LYS A 3 16.66 42.37 2.96
N ILE A 4 17.63 42.22 3.85
CA ILE A 4 18.28 40.93 4.14
C ILE A 4 17.34 40.05 4.96
N ILE A 5 16.61 40.66 5.91
CA ILE A 5 15.60 39.97 6.72
C ILE A 5 14.52 39.38 5.81
N CYS A 6 13.95 40.14 4.87
CA CYS A 6 12.93 39.60 3.95
C CYS A 6 13.41 38.44 3.09
N VAL A 7 14.68 38.46 2.64
CA VAL A 7 15.26 37.37 1.84
C VAL A 7 15.42 36.11 2.70
N LEU A 8 15.87 36.25 3.93
CA LEU A 8 15.99 35.13 4.87
C LEU A 8 14.62 34.55 5.25
N THR A 9 13.59 35.38 5.46
CA THR A 9 12.23 34.88 5.70
C THR A 9 11.66 34.18 4.48
N PHE A 10 11.92 34.67 3.27
CA PHE A 10 11.45 34.03 2.04
C PHE A 10 12.13 32.68 1.80
N ILE A 11 13.45 32.58 2.02
CA ILE A 11 14.17 31.31 1.95
C ILE A 11 13.68 30.34 3.03
N PHE A 12 13.44 30.82 4.26
CA PHE A 12 12.92 29.99 5.35
C PHE A 12 11.50 29.49 5.06
N VAL A 13 10.63 30.31 4.47
CA VAL A 13 9.28 29.90 4.04
C VAL A 13 9.35 28.89 2.88
N ILE A 14 10.25 29.08 1.90
CA ILE A 14 10.49 28.07 0.85
C ILE A 14 10.99 26.77 1.47
N PHE A 15 11.90 26.84 2.44
CA PHE A 15 12.44 25.66 3.12
C PHE A 15 11.34 24.90 3.88
N ILE A 16 10.45 25.60 4.59
CA ILE A 16 9.30 25.01 5.29
C ILE A 16 8.30 24.40 4.29
N LEU A 17 8.02 25.07 3.17
CA LEU A 17 7.12 24.56 2.13
C LEU A 17 7.71 23.34 1.41
N SER A 18 9.04 23.23 1.34
CA SER A 18 9.73 22.07 0.77
C SER A 18 9.78 20.87 1.73
N PHE A 19 9.43 21.08 3.01
CA PHE A 19 9.37 20.03 4.04
C PHE A 19 7.99 19.38 4.18
N GLN A 20 7.09 19.58 3.21
CA GLN A 20 6.02 18.60 3.01
C GLN A 20 6.67 17.33 2.49
N HIS A 21 7.02 16.46 3.43
CA HIS A 21 7.37 15.07 3.23
C HIS A 21 6.18 14.39 2.53
N SER A 22 6.07 14.59 1.23
CA SER A 22 5.56 13.53 0.39
C SER A 22 6.60 12.42 0.56
N SER A 23 6.28 11.42 1.36
CA SER A 23 6.88 10.10 1.23
C SER A 23 6.52 9.59 -0.16
N ALA A 24 7.13 10.19 -1.18
CA ALA A 24 7.03 9.74 -2.55
C ALA A 24 7.73 8.39 -2.55
N ILE A 25 6.93 7.34 -2.60
CA ILE A 25 7.47 6.00 -2.68
C ILE A 25 8.11 5.86 -4.06
N ASP A 26 9.29 5.26 -4.08
CA ASP A 26 10.06 5.06 -5.30
C ASP A 26 9.39 3.99 -6.16
N CYS A 27 8.36 4.40 -6.92
CA CYS A 27 7.75 3.54 -7.92
C CYS A 27 8.74 3.24 -9.06
N PRO A 28 8.71 2.03 -9.63
CA PRO A 28 9.53 1.70 -10.80
C PRO A 28 9.34 2.72 -11.93
N GLN A 29 10.36 2.89 -12.75
CA GLN A 29 10.29 3.81 -13.89
C GLN A 29 9.05 3.49 -14.77
N GLY A 30 8.22 4.52 -15.01
CA GLY A 30 6.98 4.38 -15.80
C GLY A 30 5.75 3.99 -14.99
N PHE A 31 5.86 3.86 -13.68
CA PHE A 31 4.75 3.69 -12.75
C PHE A 31 4.45 5.00 -12.03
N THR A 32 3.20 5.17 -11.64
CA THR A 32 2.69 6.29 -10.87
C THR A 32 2.40 5.84 -9.45
N ASP A 33 2.71 6.69 -8.48
CA ASP A 33 2.35 6.49 -7.07
C ASP A 33 0.88 6.83 -6.83
N ALA A 34 0.24 6.07 -5.96
CA ALA A 34 -1.09 6.32 -5.46
C ALA A 34 -1.22 5.81 -4.03
N TYR A 35 -2.25 6.29 -3.33
CA TYR A 35 -2.57 5.81 -1.99
C TYR A 35 -4.08 5.68 -1.81
N VAL A 36 -4.47 4.85 -0.84
CA VAL A 36 -5.85 4.73 -0.38
C VAL A 36 -5.86 4.71 1.15
N ASP A 37 -6.70 5.57 1.72
CA ASP A 37 -6.96 5.62 3.15
C ASP A 37 -8.26 4.87 3.48
N PHE A 38 -8.23 4.08 4.55
CA PHE A 38 -9.43 3.44 5.10
C PHE A 38 -9.29 3.19 6.60
N THR A 39 -10.42 2.92 7.25
CA THR A 39 -10.45 2.57 8.67
C THR A 39 -10.74 1.08 8.83
N TYR A 40 -9.90 0.37 9.59
CA TYR A 40 -10.09 -1.03 9.96
C TYR A 40 -10.19 -1.16 11.48
N GLY A 41 -11.38 -1.46 11.99
CA GLY A 41 -11.66 -1.34 13.42
C GLY A 41 -11.49 0.11 13.88
N ASN A 42 -10.55 0.37 14.77
CA ASN A 42 -10.13 1.71 15.22
C ASN A 42 -8.82 2.19 14.58
N CYS A 43 -8.24 1.41 13.67
CA CYS A 43 -7.01 1.74 12.97
C CYS A 43 -7.29 2.61 11.74
N ASN A 44 -6.59 3.73 11.61
CA ASN A 44 -6.50 4.43 10.33
C ASN A 44 -5.30 3.89 9.56
N ILE A 45 -5.54 3.47 8.32
CA ILE A 45 -4.57 2.78 7.49
C ILE A 45 -4.47 3.51 6.16
N THR A 46 -3.24 3.80 5.76
CA THR A 46 -2.89 4.33 4.44
C THR A 46 -2.11 3.27 3.70
N ILE A 47 -2.63 2.79 2.57
CA ILE A 47 -1.92 1.86 1.70
C ILE A 47 -1.36 2.66 0.55
N HIS A 48 -0.05 2.57 0.35
CA HIS A 48 0.59 3.08 -0.83
C HIS A 48 0.81 1.96 -1.84
N TYR A 49 0.58 2.28 -3.10
CA TYR A 49 0.74 1.35 -4.19
C TYR A 49 1.22 2.08 -5.45
N CYS A 50 1.98 1.37 -6.27
CA CYS A 50 2.42 1.83 -7.59
C CYS A 50 1.52 1.21 -8.66
N HIS A 51 1.14 1.98 -9.67
CA HIS A 51 0.44 1.43 -10.83
C HIS A 51 0.98 1.96 -12.16
N GLY A 52 1.02 1.11 -13.17
CA GLY A 52 1.61 1.44 -14.45
C GLY A 52 1.45 0.31 -15.46
N ARG A 53 2.04 0.50 -16.64
CA ARG A 53 2.10 -0.57 -17.64
C ARG A 53 3.43 -1.29 -17.54
N GLY A 54 3.37 -2.60 -17.36
CA GLY A 54 4.53 -3.48 -17.45
C GLY A 54 5.10 -3.56 -18.88
N PRO A 55 6.25 -4.22 -19.07
CA PRO A 55 6.92 -4.35 -20.36
C PRO A 55 6.04 -4.92 -21.48
N ASP A 56 5.10 -5.81 -21.13
CA ASP A 56 4.17 -6.45 -22.06
C ASP A 56 2.90 -5.60 -22.34
N GLY A 57 2.85 -4.37 -21.84
CA GLY A 57 1.69 -3.48 -21.95
C GLY A 57 0.53 -3.82 -21.00
N ILE A 58 0.70 -4.82 -20.14
CA ILE A 58 -0.24 -5.26 -19.09
C ILE A 58 -0.26 -4.24 -17.96
N TRP A 59 -1.43 -3.90 -17.43
CA TRP A 59 -1.53 -3.06 -16.25
C TRP A 59 -1.03 -3.83 -15.02
N MET A 60 -0.15 -3.19 -14.26
CA MET A 60 0.37 -3.73 -13.02
C MET A 60 0.05 -2.75 -11.89
N VAL A 61 -0.44 -3.31 -10.79
CA VAL A 61 -0.72 -2.61 -9.54
C VAL A 61 0.04 -3.35 -8.45
N GLN A 62 0.93 -2.66 -7.75
CA GLN A 62 1.79 -3.26 -6.73
C GLN A 62 1.65 -2.49 -5.43
N ILE A 63 1.24 -3.17 -4.36
CA ILE A 63 1.31 -2.62 -3.00
C ILE A 63 2.79 -2.54 -2.62
N VAL A 64 3.20 -1.38 -2.14
CA VAL A 64 4.59 -1.09 -1.77
C VAL A 64 4.70 -0.93 -0.26
N ASP A 65 3.84 -0.12 0.35
CA ASP A 65 3.87 0.16 1.79
C ASP A 65 2.46 0.21 2.38
N ILE A 66 2.35 -0.18 3.65
CA ILE A 66 1.12 -0.03 4.44
C ILE A 66 1.46 0.68 5.74
N ILE A 67 0.92 1.89 5.90
CA ILE A 67 1.13 2.72 7.07
C ILE A 67 -0.11 2.63 7.95
N ILE A 68 0.09 2.35 9.23
CA ILE A 68 -0.95 2.27 10.24
C ILE A 68 -0.68 3.39 11.25
N ALA A 69 -1.58 4.37 11.29
CA ALA A 69 -1.44 5.51 12.18
C ALA A 69 -1.38 5.05 13.65
N TRP A 70 -0.61 5.77 14.46
CA TRP A 70 -0.46 5.44 15.87
C TRP A 70 -1.76 5.55 16.65
N ASP A 71 -2.30 4.38 16.99
CA ASP A 71 -3.31 4.18 18.01
C ASP A 71 -2.88 2.96 18.86
N PRO A 72 -2.59 3.13 20.16
CA PRO A 72 -2.19 2.02 21.03
C PRO A 72 -3.20 0.86 21.07
N GLN A 73 -4.50 1.14 20.93
CA GLN A 73 -5.53 0.11 20.87
C GLN A 73 -5.56 -0.58 19.51
N CYS A 74 -5.20 0.12 18.44
CA CYS A 74 -5.06 -0.48 17.12
C CYS A 74 -3.92 -1.51 17.13
N PHE A 75 -2.75 -1.13 17.63
CA PHE A 75 -1.54 -1.96 17.56
C PHE A 75 -1.66 -3.26 18.37
N ALA A 76 -2.33 -3.22 19.53
CA ALA A 76 -2.54 -4.39 20.36
C ALA A 76 -3.51 -5.43 19.74
N ASN A 77 -4.41 -4.98 18.86
CA ASN A 77 -5.50 -5.82 18.33
C ASN A 77 -5.37 -6.15 16.84
N LEU A 78 -4.48 -5.46 16.13
CA LEU A 78 -4.32 -5.67 14.69
C LEU A 78 -3.61 -7.00 14.43
N SER A 79 -4.36 -7.95 13.86
CA SER A 79 -3.80 -9.21 13.37
C SER A 79 -3.31 -9.03 11.94
N ILE A 80 -2.00 -8.81 11.76
CA ILE A 80 -1.38 -8.72 10.44
C ILE A 80 -1.23 -10.12 9.85
N ASN A 81 -2.31 -10.60 9.26
CA ASN A 81 -2.42 -11.93 8.67
C ASN A 81 -2.93 -11.84 7.23
N ALA A 82 -3.21 -13.00 6.63
CA ALA A 82 -3.66 -13.05 5.25
C ALA A 82 -5.04 -12.42 5.03
N ALA A 83 -5.94 -12.46 6.01
CA ALA A 83 -7.23 -11.79 5.93
C ALA A 83 -7.06 -10.26 5.93
N PHE A 84 -6.15 -9.74 6.75
CA PHE A 84 -5.78 -8.31 6.73
C PHE A 84 -5.23 -7.90 5.35
N MET A 85 -4.29 -8.67 4.80
CA MET A 85 -3.72 -8.38 3.47
C MET A 85 -4.77 -8.42 2.36
N ASN A 86 -5.78 -9.28 2.47
CA ASN A 86 -6.90 -9.31 1.52
C ASN A 86 -7.76 -8.07 1.60
N ILE A 87 -8.03 -7.56 2.80
CA ILE A 87 -8.75 -6.28 2.96
C ILE A 87 -7.93 -5.16 2.32
N CYS A 88 -6.62 -5.10 2.59
CA CYS A 88 -5.75 -4.10 1.98
C CYS A 88 -5.77 -4.18 0.45
N MET A 89 -5.66 -5.39 -0.10
CA MET A 89 -5.73 -5.62 -1.53
C MET A 89 -7.09 -5.17 -2.08
N GLU A 90 -8.20 -5.52 -1.44
CA GLU A 90 -9.53 -5.09 -1.86
C GLU A 90 -9.70 -3.57 -1.89
N GLN A 91 -9.16 -2.85 -0.90
CA GLN A 91 -9.18 -1.38 -0.89
C GLN A 91 -8.41 -0.80 -2.09
N VAL A 92 -7.23 -1.34 -2.40
CA VAL A 92 -6.43 -0.94 -3.57
C VAL A 92 -7.16 -1.29 -4.87
N ARG A 93 -7.84 -2.45 -4.92
CA ARG A 93 -8.66 -2.87 -6.07
C ARG A 93 -9.77 -1.88 -6.37
N ILE A 94 -10.57 -1.56 -5.36
CA ILE A 94 -11.70 -0.62 -5.47
C ILE A 94 -11.18 0.77 -5.86
N HIS A 95 -10.12 1.23 -5.20
CA HIS A 95 -9.53 2.53 -5.50
C HIS A 95 -9.01 2.60 -6.94
N PHE A 96 -8.27 1.59 -7.40
CA PHE A 96 -7.79 1.52 -8.78
C PHE A 96 -8.94 1.37 -9.80
N GLN A 97 -9.95 0.57 -9.49
CA GLN A 97 -11.13 0.43 -10.35
C GLN A 97 -11.86 1.77 -10.54
N ASN A 98 -11.91 2.62 -9.51
CA ASN A 98 -12.59 3.91 -9.58
C ASN A 98 -11.72 5.02 -10.21
N ASN A 99 -10.40 4.97 -10.03
CA ASN A 99 -9.50 6.09 -10.35
C ASN A 99 -8.45 5.78 -11.43
N GLY A 100 -8.30 4.51 -11.85
CA GLY A 100 -7.25 4.07 -12.78
C GLY A 100 -7.40 4.54 -14.24
N GLY A 101 -8.52 5.20 -14.56
CA GLY A 101 -8.81 5.78 -15.87
C GLY A 101 -9.94 5.05 -16.63
N PRO A 102 -10.28 5.53 -17.84
CA PRO A 102 -11.28 4.85 -18.65
C PRO A 102 -10.71 3.54 -19.20
N PHE A 103 -11.44 2.45 -18.98
CA PHE A 103 -11.10 1.14 -19.51
C PHE A 103 -11.91 0.86 -20.81
N PRO A 104 -11.59 -0.18 -21.58
CA PRO A 104 -12.29 -0.52 -22.81
C PRO A 104 -13.74 -0.93 -22.50
N PRO A 105 -14.67 -0.76 -23.45
CA PRO A 105 -16.06 -1.10 -23.22
C PRO A 105 -16.25 -2.61 -22.97
N CYS A 106 -17.10 -2.96 -22.01
CA CYS A 106 -17.56 -4.33 -21.81
C CYS A 106 -18.39 -4.83 -23.03
N PRO A 107 -18.49 -6.15 -23.30
CA PRO A 107 -17.89 -7.28 -22.58
C PRO A 107 -16.47 -7.61 -23.08
N VAL A 108 -15.85 -6.73 -23.86
CA VAL A 108 -14.51 -6.96 -24.40
C VAL A 108 -13.51 -6.75 -23.27
N TYR A 109 -13.24 -7.82 -22.53
CA TYR A 109 -12.16 -7.89 -21.58
C TYR A 109 -10.83 -7.99 -22.33
N SER A 110 -10.29 -6.84 -22.75
CA SER A 110 -9.02 -6.79 -23.47
C SER A 110 -7.82 -6.50 -22.57
N TYR A 111 -8.04 -6.02 -21.34
CA TYR A 111 -6.96 -5.78 -20.40
C TYR A 111 -6.94 -6.83 -19.30
N THR A 112 -5.77 -7.47 -19.19
CA THR A 112 -5.37 -8.14 -17.97
C THR A 112 -4.72 -7.08 -17.08
N THR A 113 -5.14 -7.03 -15.82
CA THR A 113 -4.51 -6.24 -14.77
C THR A 113 -3.98 -7.20 -13.72
N ILE A 114 -2.73 -7.03 -13.32
CA ILE A 114 -2.08 -7.84 -12.30
C ILE A 114 -1.98 -7.00 -11.04
N PHE A 115 -2.60 -7.46 -9.96
CA PHE A 115 -2.37 -6.94 -8.63
C PHE A 115 -1.35 -7.81 -7.92
N LYS A 116 -0.34 -7.18 -7.30
CA LYS A 116 0.76 -7.85 -6.64
C LYS A 116 0.99 -7.26 -5.24
N TYR A 117 1.29 -8.12 -4.28
CA TYR A 117 1.94 -7.73 -3.03
C TYR A 117 3.03 -8.76 -2.67
N ALA A 118 4.02 -8.33 -1.89
CA ALA A 118 5.14 -9.17 -1.47
C ALA A 118 4.67 -10.28 -0.52
N LYS A 119 5.36 -11.42 -0.49
CA LYS A 119 5.04 -12.48 0.48
C LYS A 119 5.62 -12.19 1.86
N CYS A 120 6.69 -11.40 1.91
CA CYS A 120 7.52 -11.25 3.08
C CYS A 120 7.50 -9.82 3.59
N TRP A 121 7.09 -9.66 4.84
CA TRP A 121 6.90 -8.37 5.46
C TRP A 121 7.66 -8.29 6.78
N ALA A 122 8.12 -7.10 7.11
CA ALA A 122 8.54 -6.73 8.45
C ALA A 122 7.62 -5.62 8.97
N VAL A 123 7.40 -5.58 10.28
CA VAL A 123 6.70 -4.46 10.92
C VAL A 123 7.73 -3.54 11.51
N LYS A 124 7.72 -2.29 11.08
CA LYS A 124 8.54 -1.21 11.62
C LYS A 124 7.66 -0.32 12.48
N ASN A 125 8.10 -0.08 13.72
CA ASN A 125 7.46 0.88 14.62
C ASN A 125 8.26 2.16 14.65
N VAL A 126 7.59 3.27 14.34
CA VAL A 126 8.13 4.62 14.47
C VAL A 126 7.40 5.30 15.62
N PRO A 127 8.06 5.49 16.78
CA PRO A 127 7.39 6.03 17.96
C PRO A 127 7.03 7.51 17.75
N PRO A 128 6.04 8.03 18.50
CA PRO A 128 5.69 9.44 18.45
C PRO A 128 6.86 10.32 18.90
N ILE A 129 7.20 11.32 18.10
CA ILE A 129 8.19 12.37 18.42
C ILE A 129 7.41 13.65 18.77
N LEU A 130 7.95 14.51 19.64
CA LEU A 130 7.27 15.74 20.08
C LEU A 130 6.65 16.53 18.90
N GLY A 131 5.31 16.59 18.86
CA GLY A 131 4.54 17.29 17.83
C GLY A 131 4.18 16.46 16.59
N GLN A 132 4.59 15.19 16.51
CA GLN A 132 4.24 14.24 15.45
C GLN A 132 3.69 12.95 16.07
N GLY A 133 2.62 12.41 15.46
CA GLY A 133 2.15 11.06 15.82
C GLY A 133 3.19 10.01 15.44
N GLY A 134 3.19 8.87 16.14
CA GLY A 134 3.93 7.69 15.68
C GLY A 134 3.18 7.00 14.53
N TYR A 135 3.72 5.89 14.05
CA TYR A 135 3.02 4.95 13.17
C TYR A 135 3.71 3.59 13.16
N MET A 136 3.00 2.57 12.70
CA MET A 136 3.59 1.32 12.23
C MET A 136 3.60 1.30 10.72
N GLU A 137 4.58 0.62 10.15
CA GLU A 137 4.75 0.45 8.71
C GLU A 137 4.98 -1.03 8.44
N LEU A 138 4.22 -1.62 7.52
CA LEU A 138 4.57 -2.91 6.93
C LEU A 138 5.48 -2.64 5.75
N VAL A 139 6.70 -3.13 5.85
CA VAL A 139 7.77 -2.93 4.86
C VAL A 139 8.03 -4.24 4.13
N ASP A 140 8.10 -4.18 2.80
CA ASP A 140 8.55 -5.31 1.98
C ASP A 140 10.03 -5.63 2.29
N CYS A 141 10.29 -6.89 2.64
CA CYS A 141 11.65 -7.36 2.92
C CYS A 141 12.53 -7.53 1.67
N GLY A 142 11.99 -7.33 0.48
CA GLY A 142 12.73 -7.41 -0.79
C GLY A 142 13.11 -8.84 -1.20
N TYR A 143 12.47 -9.86 -0.61
CA TYR A 143 12.69 -11.25 -0.97
C TYR A 143 11.88 -11.66 -2.20
N GLU A 144 12.36 -12.69 -2.91
CA GLU A 144 11.62 -13.32 -4.00
C GLU A 144 10.33 -13.95 -3.49
N GLY A 145 9.25 -13.84 -4.27
CA GLY A 145 7.92 -14.36 -3.91
C GLY A 145 6.86 -13.26 -3.86
N GLY A 146 5.61 -13.67 -3.77
CA GLY A 146 4.49 -12.74 -3.71
C GLY A 146 3.17 -13.36 -4.15
N CYS A 147 2.12 -12.58 -3.98
CA CYS A 147 0.78 -12.97 -4.37
C CYS A 147 0.38 -12.17 -5.59
N LEU A 148 0.06 -12.86 -6.68
CA LEU A 148 -0.34 -12.25 -7.95
C LEU A 148 -1.81 -12.60 -8.21
N TYR A 149 -2.62 -11.57 -8.43
CA TYR A 149 -4.03 -11.72 -8.75
C TYR A 149 -4.26 -11.11 -10.13
N ARG A 150 -4.75 -11.92 -11.07
CA ARG A 150 -5.04 -11.45 -12.42
C ARG A 150 -6.52 -11.15 -12.53
N TYR A 151 -6.81 -9.92 -12.94
CA TYR A 151 -8.17 -9.47 -13.20
C TYR A 151 -8.34 -9.12 -14.66
N LYS A 152 -9.57 -9.27 -15.12
CA LYS A 152 -10.08 -8.66 -16.34
C LYS A 152 -10.82 -7.38 -15.97
N LEU A 153 -10.64 -6.34 -16.78
CA LEU A 153 -11.18 -5.01 -16.52
C LEU A 153 -11.82 -4.42 -17.77
N CYS A 154 -13.01 -3.85 -17.62
CA CYS A 154 -13.72 -3.11 -18.67
C CYS A 154 -14.58 -2.00 -18.06
N THR A 155 -15.10 -1.09 -18.88
CA THR A 155 -16.07 -0.07 -18.49
C THR A 155 -17.42 -0.42 -19.11
N ASP A 156 -18.44 -0.58 -18.29
CA ASP A 156 -19.82 -0.77 -18.73
C ASP A 156 -20.47 0.58 -19.00
N TYR A 157 -20.93 0.76 -20.24
CA TYR A 157 -21.62 1.96 -20.71
C TYR A 157 -23.12 1.72 -20.89
N SER A 158 -23.69 0.66 -20.30
CA SER A 158 -25.13 0.38 -20.36
C SER A 158 -25.97 1.54 -19.82
N ASP A 159 -25.47 2.25 -18.81
CA ASP A 159 -25.98 3.56 -18.39
C ASP A 159 -25.03 4.67 -18.87
N PRO A 160 -25.44 5.48 -19.88
CA PRO A 160 -24.60 6.56 -20.40
C PRO A 160 -24.29 7.67 -19.40
N LEU A 161 -25.11 7.84 -18.37
CA LEU A 161 -24.92 8.86 -17.33
C LEU A 161 -24.02 8.37 -16.19
N LYS A 162 -23.89 7.04 -16.06
CA LYS A 162 -23.10 6.42 -15.01
C LYS A 162 -22.33 5.22 -15.55
N PRO A 163 -21.25 5.44 -16.34
CA PRO A 163 -20.35 4.36 -16.72
C PRO A 163 -19.75 3.70 -15.47
N GLU A 164 -19.77 2.37 -15.43
CA GLU A 164 -19.27 1.61 -14.28
C GLU A 164 -18.10 0.73 -14.71
N ASN A 165 -16.95 0.90 -14.06
CA ASN A 165 -15.82 -0.02 -14.27
C ASN A 165 -16.18 -1.37 -13.66
N LYS A 166 -15.96 -2.47 -14.39
CA LYS A 166 -16.19 -3.85 -13.95
C LYS A 166 -14.87 -4.58 -13.93
N MET A 167 -14.61 -5.27 -12.82
CA MET A 167 -13.41 -6.06 -12.62
C MET A 167 -13.79 -7.48 -12.22
N GLU A 168 -13.19 -8.47 -12.86
CA GLU A 168 -13.45 -9.89 -12.62
C GLU A 168 -12.14 -10.62 -12.38
N LEU A 169 -12.04 -11.37 -11.29
CA LEU A 169 -10.88 -12.21 -11.01
C LEU A 169 -10.82 -13.36 -12.03
N VAL A 170 -9.66 -13.53 -12.66
CA VAL A 170 -9.41 -14.62 -13.60
C VAL A 170 -8.71 -15.77 -12.89
N ASP A 171 -7.58 -15.46 -12.26
CA ASP A 171 -6.75 -16.43 -11.56
C ASP A 171 -5.95 -15.75 -10.44
N TYR A 172 -5.38 -16.60 -9.59
CA TYR A 172 -4.41 -16.20 -8.59
C TYR A 172 -3.19 -17.12 -8.70
N LEU A 173 -2.02 -16.57 -8.41
CA LEU A 173 -0.76 -17.30 -8.37
C LEU A 173 0.03 -16.87 -7.13
N GLU A 174 0.29 -17.84 -6.27
CA GLU A 174 1.26 -17.69 -5.19
C GLU A 174 2.65 -18.04 -5.72
N ILE A 175 3.55 -17.05 -5.70
CA ILE A 175 4.96 -17.27 -5.96
C ILE A 175 5.63 -17.59 -4.62
N PRO A 176 6.21 -18.79 -4.47
CA PRO A 176 6.83 -19.20 -3.22
C PRO A 176 8.03 -18.31 -2.87
N SER A 177 8.28 -18.17 -1.58
CA SER A 177 9.49 -17.55 -1.03
C SER A 177 10.14 -18.54 -0.08
N SER A 178 11.44 -18.80 -0.26
CA SER A 178 12.21 -19.72 0.60
C SER A 178 12.77 -19.05 1.86
N THR A 179 12.60 -17.74 2.02
CA THR A 179 13.50 -16.94 2.87
C THR A 179 12.83 -16.38 4.13
N CYS A 180 11.52 -16.53 4.28
CA CYS A 180 10.74 -15.88 5.34
C CYS A 180 10.16 -16.90 6.30
N THR A 181 10.13 -16.57 7.59
CA THR A 181 9.53 -17.43 8.62
C THR A 181 8.02 -17.53 8.40
N GLY A 182 7.40 -18.67 8.71
CA GLY A 182 5.96 -18.83 8.52
C GLY A 182 5.09 -18.10 9.54
N GLU A 183 5.66 -17.68 10.67
CA GLU A 183 4.92 -17.13 11.82
C GLU A 183 5.24 -15.65 12.03
N MET A 184 4.22 -14.87 12.41
CA MET A 184 4.35 -13.47 12.79
C MET A 184 5.17 -13.36 14.10
N PRO A 185 6.21 -12.52 14.14
CA PRO A 185 7.00 -12.32 15.34
C PRO A 185 6.21 -11.57 16.43
N GLU A 186 6.66 -11.69 17.68
CA GLU A 186 6.12 -10.92 18.80
C GLU A 186 6.32 -9.41 18.57
N MET A 187 5.31 -8.62 18.92
CA MET A 187 5.32 -7.16 18.82
C MET A 187 4.89 -6.53 20.15
N PRO A 188 5.73 -5.67 20.76
CA PRO A 188 7.11 -5.34 20.39
C PRO A 188 8.05 -6.56 20.51
N PRO A 189 9.19 -6.58 19.79
CA PRO A 189 10.19 -7.62 19.95
C PRO A 189 10.72 -7.73 21.40
N PRO A 190 11.28 -8.87 21.82
CA PRO A 190 11.82 -9.03 23.17
C PRO A 190 12.85 -7.96 23.54
N GLY A 191 12.54 -7.17 24.57
CA GLY A 191 13.39 -6.06 25.04
C GLY A 191 13.01 -4.68 24.49
N GLU A 192 12.10 -4.61 23.52
CA GLU A 192 11.59 -3.36 22.95
C GLU A 192 10.27 -2.92 23.60
N THR A 193 9.88 -1.67 23.35
CA THR A 193 8.59 -1.12 23.78
C THR A 193 7.89 -0.45 22.60
N TRP A 194 6.59 -0.19 22.71
CA TRP A 194 5.91 0.63 21.70
C TRP A 194 6.54 2.04 21.57
N PHE A 195 7.17 2.55 22.62
CA PHE A 195 7.78 3.89 22.65
C PHE A 195 9.21 3.95 22.10
N THR A 196 9.75 2.84 21.58
CA THR A 196 11.08 2.79 20.93
C THR A 196 10.94 2.47 19.45
N GLU A 197 11.91 2.89 18.64
CA GLU A 197 11.99 2.50 17.24
C GLU A 197 12.50 1.06 17.13
N TRP A 198 11.79 0.23 16.38
CA TRP A 198 12.21 -1.15 16.13
C TRP A 198 11.64 -1.66 14.80
N THR A 199 12.22 -2.75 14.30
CA THR A 199 11.72 -3.47 13.14
C THR A 199 11.77 -4.96 13.44
N THR A 200 10.70 -5.68 13.15
CA THR A 200 10.65 -7.12 13.35
C THR A 200 11.55 -7.86 12.35
N ILE A 201 11.84 -9.13 12.63
CA ILE A 201 12.31 -10.02 11.56
C ILE A 201 11.23 -10.18 10.47
N CYS A 202 11.65 -10.54 9.27
CA CYS A 202 10.75 -10.79 8.15
C CYS A 202 9.97 -12.09 8.32
N TYR A 203 8.66 -12.02 8.12
CA TYR A 203 7.76 -13.16 8.16
C TYR A 203 6.89 -13.23 6.91
N GLY A 204 6.44 -14.43 6.59
CA GLY A 204 5.61 -14.74 5.45
C GLY A 204 4.14 -14.55 5.79
N ILE A 205 3.45 -13.77 4.96
CA ILE A 205 1.99 -13.74 4.93
C ILE A 205 1.55 -14.57 3.73
N THR A 206 0.79 -15.64 3.99
CA THR A 206 0.28 -16.51 2.93
C THR A 206 -0.66 -15.75 2.01
N CYS A 207 -0.66 -16.09 0.73
CA CYS A 207 -1.69 -15.62 -0.18
C CYS A 207 -3.02 -16.25 0.25
N TYR A 208 -3.96 -15.44 0.70
CA TYR A 208 -5.31 -15.92 0.99
C TYR A 208 -6.26 -15.41 -0.08
N PHE A 209 -7.28 -16.19 -0.41
CA PHE A 209 -8.43 -15.70 -1.14
C PHE A 209 -9.63 -16.48 -0.65
N ASP A 210 -10.56 -15.78 0.00
CA ASP A 210 -11.89 -16.32 0.23
C ASP A 210 -12.74 -15.98 -0.99
N ILE A 211 -13.24 -17.01 -1.66
CA ILE A 211 -14.27 -16.89 -2.68
C ILE A 211 -15.59 -16.90 -1.92
N GLU A 212 -16.04 -15.74 -1.42
CA GLU A 212 -17.45 -15.56 -1.05
C GLU A 212 -18.27 -15.10 -2.24
#